data_AF-A0A1F8B8M4-F1
#
_entry.id   AF-A0A1F8B8M4-F1
#
_cell.length_a   1.000
_cell.length_b   1.000
_cell.length_c   1.000
_cell.angle_alpha   90.00
_cell.angle_beta   90.00
_cell.angle_gamma   90.00
#
_symmetry.space_group_name_H-M   'P 1'
#
loop_
_entity.id
_entity.type
_entity.pdbx_description
1 polymer ?
#
loop_
_entity_poly.entity_id
_entity_poly.type
_entity_poly.pdbx_seq_one_letter_code
_entity_poly.pdbx_strand_id
1 'polypeptide(L)'
;MKARGRSYYHVNRERQLSLALKRREKYRQLMRELLVEAKNKPCMDCKKSYPHYVMDFDHRNGEQKIREVARMIIGGWSKTKVLEEIEKCDLVCSNCHRIRTHRKPAGIRTSLRENLVPSQTKFSLG
;
A
#
# COMPACT_ATOMS: atom_id res chain seq x y z
N MET A 1 -28.28 27.62 -13.58
CA MET A 1 -27.31 26.64 -14.14
C MET A 1 -27.49 26.54 -15.64
N LYS A 2 -26.44 26.69 -16.46
CA LYS A 2 -26.57 26.50 -17.92
C LYS A 2 -26.63 25.00 -18.24
N ALA A 3 -27.77 24.53 -18.76
CA ALA A 3 -27.91 23.16 -19.25
C ALA A 3 -27.01 22.96 -20.48
N ARG A 4 -26.09 21.98 -20.42
CA ARG A 4 -25.21 21.65 -21.55
C ARG A 4 -25.86 20.54 -22.36
N GLY A 5 -26.13 20.78 -23.64
CA GLY A 5 -26.71 19.78 -24.55
C GLY A 5 -25.77 18.60 -24.83
N ARG A 6 -26.30 17.45 -25.25
CA ARG A 6 -25.55 16.21 -25.56
C ARG A 6 -24.33 16.43 -26.46
N SER A 7 -24.44 17.33 -27.46
CA SER A 7 -23.35 17.68 -28.39
C SER A 7 -22.09 18.23 -27.70
N TYR A 8 -22.23 18.86 -26.53
CA TYR A 8 -21.10 19.40 -25.76
C TYR A 8 -20.02 18.34 -25.46
N TYR A 9 -20.42 17.09 -25.17
CA TYR A 9 -19.47 16.02 -24.85
C TYR A 9 -18.74 15.49 -26.09
N HIS A 10 -19.34 15.58 -27.28
CA HIS A 10 -18.71 15.16 -28.54
C HIS A 10 -17.71 16.23 -29.02
N VAL A 11 -18.15 17.49 -29.07
CA VAL A 11 -17.33 18.61 -29.56
C VAL A 11 -16.15 18.89 -28.62
N ASN A 12 -16.33 18.71 -27.31
CA ASN A 12 -15.26 18.94 -26.35
C ASN A 12 -14.49 17.67 -25.98
N ARG A 13 -14.73 16.52 -26.64
CA ARG A 13 -14.16 15.22 -26.25
C ARG A 13 -12.64 15.27 -26.10
N GLU A 14 -11.93 15.78 -27.10
CA GLU A 14 -10.46 15.85 -27.11
C GLU A 14 -9.93 16.78 -26.01
N ARG A 15 -10.58 17.93 -25.84
CA ARG A 15 -10.26 18.86 -24.74
C ARG A 15 -10.49 18.21 -23.38
N GLN A 16 -11.59 17.50 -23.19
CA GLN A 16 -11.88 16.83 -21.91
C GLN A 16 -10.91 15.68 -21.65
N LEU A 17 -10.55 14.91 -22.68
CA LEU A 17 -9.56 13.84 -22.60
C LEU A 17 -8.18 14.39 -22.23
N SER A 18 -7.70 15.41 -22.93
CA SER A 18 -6.39 16.03 -22.63
C SER A 18 -6.33 16.62 -21.23
N LEU A 19 -7.40 17.27 -20.77
CA LEU A 19 -7.50 17.75 -19.39
C LEU A 19 -7.53 16.59 -18.38
N ALA A 20 -8.23 15.49 -18.69
CA ALA A 20 -8.25 14.30 -17.84
C ALA A 20 -6.87 13.63 -17.71
N LEU A 21 -6.12 13.53 -18.82
CA LEU A 21 -4.75 13.03 -18.83
C LEU A 21 -3.83 13.92 -17.99
N LYS A 22 -3.88 15.24 -18.18
CA LYS A 22 -3.11 16.21 -17.35
C LYS A 22 -3.44 16.09 -15.86
N ARG A 23 -4.72 15.94 -15.50
CA ARG A 23 -5.13 15.71 -14.10
C ARG A 23 -4.60 14.39 -13.55
N ARG A 24 -4.68 13.31 -14.33
CA ARG A 24 -4.16 11.99 -13.93
C ARG A 24 -2.66 12.03 -13.71
N GLU A 25 -1.91 12.73 -14.56
CA GLU A 25 -0.46 12.87 -14.41
C GLU A 25 -0.08 13.64 -13.13
N LYS A 26 -0.71 14.80 -12.92
CA LYS A 26 -0.54 15.57 -11.67
C LYS A 26 -0.86 14.72 -10.43
N TYR A 27 -1.92 13.92 -10.50
CA TYR A 27 -2.30 13.04 -9.40
C TYR A 27 -1.25 11.94 -9.14
N ARG A 28 -0.72 11.33 -10.20
CA ARG A 28 0.34 10.31 -10.06
C ARG A 28 1.60 10.87 -9.42
N GLN A 29 1.98 12.09 -9.81
CA GLN A 29 3.13 12.77 -9.21
C GLN A 29 2.91 13.02 -7.72
N LEU A 30 1.76 13.59 -7.35
CA LEU A 30 1.37 13.81 -5.95
C LEU A 30 1.41 12.52 -5.12
N MET A 31 0.86 11.43 -5.66
CA MET A 31 0.81 10.14 -4.96
C MET A 31 2.18 9.48 -4.87
N ARG A 32 3.07 9.72 -5.84
CA ARG A 32 4.47 9.26 -5.77
C ARG A 32 5.22 9.97 -4.64
N GLU A 33 5.10 11.29 -4.55
CA GLU A 33 5.69 12.09 -3.47
C GLU A 33 5.19 11.64 -2.10
N LEU A 34 3.87 11.44 -1.97
CA LEU A 34 3.26 10.89 -0.75
C LEU A 34 3.86 9.54 -0.36
N LEU A 35 4.07 8.64 -1.32
CA LEU A 35 4.63 7.32 -1.05
C LEU A 35 6.10 7.38 -0.65
N VAL A 36 6.89 8.27 -1.26
CA VAL A 36 8.29 8.49 -0.88
C VAL A 36 8.35 8.97 0.57
N GLU A 37 7.55 9.97 0.92
CA GLU A 37 7.49 10.55 2.27
C GLU A 37 7.01 9.52 3.30
N ALA A 38 5.91 8.82 3.01
CA ALA A 38 5.35 7.82 3.93
C ALA A 38 6.30 6.63 4.18
N LYS A 39 7.26 6.39 3.27
CA LYS A 39 8.30 5.35 3.41
C LYS A 39 9.63 5.89 3.94
N ASN A 40 9.73 7.18 4.28
CA ASN A 40 10.95 7.82 4.80
C ASN A 40 11.13 7.58 6.31
N LYS A 41 11.04 6.32 6.75
CA LYS A 41 11.25 5.91 8.13
C LYS A 41 12.00 4.57 8.17
N PRO A 42 12.74 4.27 9.25
CA PRO A 42 13.42 2.98 9.38
C PRO A 42 12.44 1.81 9.37
N CYS A 43 12.92 0.65 8.92
CA CYS A 43 12.17 -0.61 9.00
C CYS A 43 11.80 -0.91 10.46
N MET A 44 10.54 -1.21 10.74
CA MET A 44 10.07 -1.50 12.09
C MET A 44 10.70 -2.75 12.70
N ASP A 45 11.15 -3.70 11.88
CA ASP A 45 11.77 -4.96 12.35
C ASP A 45 13.28 -4.81 12.55
N CYS A 46 14.03 -4.50 11.47
CA CYS A 46 15.49 -4.47 11.52
C CYS A 46 16.09 -3.08 11.85
N LYS A 47 15.24 -2.06 12.03
CA LYS A 47 15.60 -0.67 12.39
C LYS A 47 16.55 0.05 11.42
N LYS A 48 16.84 -0.54 10.26
CA LYS A 48 17.63 0.08 9.18
C LYS A 48 16.72 0.88 8.24
N SER A 49 17.21 2.02 7.77
CA SER A 49 16.59 2.81 6.72
C SER A 49 17.05 2.31 5.35
N TYR A 50 16.13 2.33 4.38
CA TYR A 50 16.41 2.00 2.99
C TYR A 50 15.72 2.99 2.06
N PRO A 51 16.13 3.09 0.79
CA PRO A 51 15.37 3.84 -0.21
C PRO A 51 13.91 3.37 -0.27
N HIS A 52 12.98 4.29 -0.54
CA HIS A 52 11.52 4.03 -0.54
C HIS A 52 11.09 2.82 -1.42
N TYR A 53 11.85 2.47 -2.46
CA TYR A 53 11.55 1.34 -3.34
C TYR A 53 11.94 -0.04 -2.74
N VAL A 54 12.66 -0.06 -1.61
CA VAL A 54 13.01 -1.26 -0.82
C VAL A 54 12.11 -1.43 0.41
N MET A 55 11.29 -0.42 0.70
CA MET A 55 10.39 -0.40 1.84
C MET A 55 8.98 -0.82 1.41
N ASP A 56 8.28 -1.57 2.25
CA ASP A 56 6.94 -2.10 2.04
C ASP A 56 6.01 -1.74 3.20
N PHE A 57 4.72 -1.58 2.90
CA PHE A 57 3.66 -1.51 3.88
C PHE A 57 3.11 -2.92 4.10
N ASP A 58 3.42 -3.54 5.24
CA ASP A 58 2.90 -4.86 5.65
C ASP A 58 1.71 -4.66 6.57
N HIS A 59 0.54 -5.19 6.19
CA HIS A 59 -0.67 -5.07 7.00
C HIS A 59 -0.52 -5.80 8.34
N ARG A 60 -0.87 -5.10 9.43
CA ARG A 60 -0.89 -5.71 10.77
C ARG A 60 -1.95 -6.81 10.85
N ASN A 61 -1.67 -7.85 11.63
CA ASN A 61 -2.61 -8.96 11.82
C ASN A 61 -3.88 -8.46 12.53
N GLY A 62 -5.05 -8.91 12.08
CA GLY A 62 -6.35 -8.50 12.64
C GLY A 62 -6.94 -7.23 12.00
N GLU A 63 -6.12 -6.41 11.32
CA GLU A 63 -6.61 -5.28 10.55
C GLU A 63 -7.28 -5.76 9.26
N GLN A 64 -8.49 -5.28 9.00
CA GLN A 64 -9.17 -5.57 7.74
C GLN A 64 -8.65 -4.62 6.66
N LYS A 65 -7.71 -5.13 5.85
CA LYS A 65 -7.21 -4.42 4.68
C LYS A 65 -8.31 -4.25 3.64
N ILE A 66 -8.39 -3.06 3.04
CA ILE A 66 -9.24 -2.85 1.85
C ILE A 66 -8.52 -3.42 0.63
N ARG A 67 -7.22 -3.10 0.48
CA ARG A 67 -6.37 -3.51 -0.65
C ARG A 67 -4.90 -3.21 -0.34
N GLU A 68 -3.96 -3.76 -1.12
CA GLU A 68 -2.55 -3.33 -1.03
C GLU A 68 -2.40 -1.83 -1.35
N VAL A 69 -1.67 -1.08 -0.52
CA VAL A 69 -1.41 0.36 -0.71
C VAL A 69 -0.88 0.65 -2.12
N ALA A 70 0.06 -0.16 -2.63
CA ALA A 70 0.59 -0.02 -3.98
C ALA A 70 -0.49 -0.15 -5.08
N ARG A 71 -1.44 -1.07 -4.90
CA ARG A 71 -2.56 -1.27 -5.83
C ARG A 71 -3.57 -0.12 -5.77
N MET A 72 -3.77 0.48 -4.59
CA MET A 72 -4.64 1.66 -4.45
C MET A 72 -4.07 2.87 -5.19
N ILE A 73 -2.76 3.10 -5.07
CA ILE A 73 -2.06 4.19 -5.78
C ILE A 73 -2.15 3.99 -7.30
N ILE A 74 -1.83 2.79 -7.81
CA ILE A 74 -1.95 2.47 -9.24
C ILE A 74 -3.40 2.61 -9.73
N GLY A 75 -4.37 2.21 -8.90
CA GLY A 75 -5.79 2.31 -9.18
C GLY A 75 -6.38 3.72 -9.09
N GLY A 76 -5.59 4.74 -8.72
CA GLY A 76 -6.07 6.13 -8.64
C GLY A 76 -7.04 6.39 -7.49
N TRP A 77 -6.95 5.63 -6.39
CA TRP A 77 -7.75 5.84 -5.19
C TRP A 77 -7.40 7.17 -4.53
N SER A 78 -8.37 7.82 -3.86
CA SER A 78 -8.17 9.11 -3.21
C SER A 78 -7.07 9.07 -2.14
N LYS A 79 -6.36 10.20 -1.98
CA LYS A 79 -5.30 10.37 -0.97
C LYS A 79 -5.76 9.94 0.43
N THR A 80 -6.96 10.36 0.85
CA THR A 80 -7.52 10.01 2.16
C THR A 80 -7.62 8.51 2.37
N LYS A 81 -8.20 7.77 1.42
CA LYS A 81 -8.32 6.30 1.53
C LYS A 81 -6.96 5.62 1.57
N VAL A 82 -5.99 6.14 0.82
CA VAL A 82 -4.62 5.59 0.82
C VAL A 82 -3.96 5.81 2.19
N LEU A 83 -4.14 6.99 2.79
CA LEU A 83 -3.61 7.28 4.13
C LEU A 83 -4.26 6.41 5.21
N GLU A 84 -5.58 6.29 5.21
CA GLU A 84 -6.33 5.40 6.11
C GLU A 84 -5.85 3.94 6.01
N GLU A 85 -5.49 3.48 4.81
CA GLU A 85 -4.95 2.13 4.63
C GLU A 85 -3.49 2.02 5.09
N ILE A 86 -2.67 3.04 4.88
CA ILE A 86 -1.29 3.10 5.38
C ILE A 86 -1.27 3.03 6.91
N GLU A 87 -2.22 3.67 7.59
CA GLU A 87 -2.31 3.66 9.06
C GLU A 87 -2.44 2.23 9.61
N LYS A 88 -3.04 1.30 8.86
CA LYS A 88 -3.19 -0.13 9.21
C LYS A 88 -1.94 -0.97 8.98
N CYS A 89 -0.89 -0.38 8.41
CA CYS A 89 0.31 -1.09 8.01
C CYS A 89 1.49 -0.78 8.95
N ASP A 90 2.39 -1.74 9.08
CA ASP A 90 3.75 -1.53 9.54
C ASP A 90 4.64 -1.19 8.34
N LEU A 91 5.58 -0.26 8.53
CA LEU A 91 6.60 0.02 7.53
C LEU A 91 7.81 -0.89 7.76
N VAL A 92 8.07 -1.80 6.82
CA VAL A 92 9.17 -2.78 6.90
C VAL A 92 9.97 -2.81 5.61
N CYS A 93 11.23 -3.26 5.63
CA CYS A 93 11.96 -3.52 4.39
C CYS A 93 11.47 -4.81 3.74
N SER A 94 11.64 -4.94 2.42
CA SER A 94 11.11 -6.09 1.67
C SER A 94 11.68 -7.45 2.11
N ASN A 95 12.86 -7.49 2.74
CA ASN A 95 13.40 -8.73 3.30
C ASN A 95 12.66 -9.13 4.58
N CYS A 96 12.49 -8.20 5.52
CA CYS A 96 11.70 -8.43 6.74
C CYS A 96 10.25 -8.78 6.40
N HIS A 97 9.64 -8.10 5.44
CA HIS A 97 8.29 -8.40 4.96
C HIS A 97 8.18 -9.85 4.45
N ARG A 98 9.10 -10.30 3.58
CA ARG A 98 9.10 -11.69 3.07
C ARG A 98 9.30 -12.72 4.19
N ILE A 99 10.15 -12.42 5.17
CA ILE A 99 10.33 -13.26 6.36
C ILE A 99 9.02 -13.35 7.15
N ARG A 100 8.32 -12.22 7.39
CA ARG A 100 6.99 -12.21 8.03
C ARG A 100 6.01 -13.07 7.24
N THR A 101 5.92 -12.91 5.93
CA THR A 101 5.03 -13.71 5.06
C THR A 101 5.36 -15.20 5.15
N HIS A 102 6.64 -15.59 5.12
CA HIS A 102 7.04 -17.00 5.20
C HIS A 102 6.74 -17.61 6.57
N ARG A 103 6.87 -16.83 7.65
CA ARG A 103 6.55 -17.26 9.02
C ARG A 103 5.05 -17.31 9.30
N LYS A 104 4.22 -16.60 8.52
CA LYS A 104 2.76 -16.73 8.60
C LYS A 104 2.40 -18.14 8.13
N PRO A 105 1.69 -18.96 8.93
CA PRO A 105 1.30 -20.30 8.50
C PRO A 105 0.51 -20.20 7.20
N ALA A 106 0.83 -21.06 6.23
CA ALA A 106 0.12 -21.12 4.96
C ALA A 106 -1.37 -21.42 5.23
N GLY A 107 -2.24 -20.43 4.99
CA GLY A 107 -3.67 -20.65 4.84
C GLY A 107 -4.50 -20.78 6.11
N ILE A 108 -4.46 -19.81 7.03
CA ILE A 108 -5.61 -19.57 7.91
C ILE A 108 -6.24 -18.24 7.53
N ARG A 109 -7.25 -18.31 6.65
CA ARG A 109 -8.37 -17.36 6.69
C ARG A 109 -9.01 -17.53 8.07
N THR A 110 -9.18 -16.42 8.76
CA THR A 110 -9.80 -16.25 10.08
C THR A 110 -10.76 -17.37 10.49
N SER A 111 -10.31 -18.22 11.43
CA SER A 111 -11.00 -18.72 12.64
C SER A 111 -10.46 -20.12 12.97
N LEU A 112 -10.09 -20.33 14.23
CA LEU A 112 -9.63 -21.59 14.84
C LEU A 112 -8.18 -22.02 14.49
N ARG A 113 -7.23 -21.56 15.32
CA ARG A 113 -6.11 -22.41 15.78
C ARG A 113 -5.73 -21.99 17.19
N GLU A 114 -6.45 -22.53 18.17
CA GLU A 114 -5.82 -22.83 19.45
C GLU A 114 -4.78 -23.93 19.22
N ASN A 115 -3.64 -23.78 19.89
CA ASN A 115 -2.58 -24.79 20.04
C ASN A 115 -1.83 -25.17 18.77
N LEU A 116 -0.69 -24.52 18.52
CA LEU A 116 0.52 -25.11 17.92
C LEU A 116 1.66 -24.09 18.04
N VAL A 117 2.30 -24.06 19.21
CA VAL A 117 3.59 -23.40 19.40
C VAL A 117 4.67 -24.47 19.29
N PRO A 118 5.55 -24.45 18.27
CA PRO A 118 6.80 -25.19 18.34
C PRO A 118 7.83 -24.36 19.12
N SER A 119 8.38 -25.00 20.13
CA SER A 119 9.36 -24.51 21.08
C SER A 119 10.63 -23.95 20.41
N GLN A 120 11.19 -22.94 21.06
CA GLN A 120 12.43 -22.28 20.68
C GLN A 120 13.57 -23.31 20.59
N THR A 121 14.16 -23.48 19.41
CA THR A 121 15.46 -24.14 19.29
C THR A 121 16.55 -23.13 19.62
N LYS A 122 17.10 -23.27 20.81
CA LYS A 122 18.32 -22.60 21.28
C LYS A 122 19.46 -22.92 20.31
N PHE A 123 20.02 -21.92 19.64
CA PHE A 123 21.35 -22.04 19.06
C PHE A 123 22.36 -21.79 20.18
N SER A 124 22.92 -22.88 20.73
CA SER A 124 24.16 -22.85 21.49
C SER A 124 25.32 -22.82 20.48
N LEU A 125 25.97 -21.68 20.35
CA LEU A 125 27.25 -21.56 19.66
C LEU A 125 28.33 -22.21 20.55
N GLY A 126 28.97 -23.24 20.03
CA GLY A 126 30.28 -23.73 20.49
C GLY A 126 31.38 -23.10 19.66
#